data_AF-A0A8T3ZEL2-F1
#
_entry.id   AF-A0A8T3ZEL2-F1
#
_cell.length_a   1.000
_cell.length_b   1.000
_cell.length_c   1.000
_cell.angle_alpha   90.00
_cell.angle_beta   90.00
_cell.angle_gamma   90.00
#
_symmetry.space_group_name_H-M   'P 1'
#
loop_
_entity.id
_entity.type
_entity.pdbx_description
1 polymer ?
#
loop_
_entity_poly.entity_id
_entity_poly.type
_entity_poly.pdbx_seq_one_letter_code
_entity_poly.pdbx_strand_id
1 'polypeptide(L)'
;MELGVIFAILAMLAWGTSDFFIGYSAKKVSSTTVLLYGKGIGVLILGVLVSINGLVLPNSLEGWETIILASLLTTIAWFMFSHSLKEGLLSILSPIGNSWSIVT
;
A
#
# COMPACT_ATOMS: atom_id res chain seq x y z
N MET A 1 -2.47 -28.12 -3.39
CA MET A 1 -1.91 -26.86 -2.85
C MET A 1 -3.08 -26.06 -2.31
N GLU A 2 -3.06 -25.66 -1.05
CA GLU A 2 -4.17 -24.89 -0.47
C GLU A 2 -4.27 -23.50 -1.11
N LEU A 3 -5.49 -22.99 -1.29
CA LEU A 3 -5.75 -21.68 -1.93
C LEU A 3 -5.00 -20.54 -1.22
N GLY A 4 -4.85 -20.62 0.11
CA GLY A 4 -4.09 -19.65 0.88
C GLY A 4 -2.61 -19.58 0.50
N VAL A 5 -1.99 -20.72 0.18
CA VAL A 5 -0.58 -20.77 -0.26
C VAL A 5 -0.41 -20.06 -1.60
N ILE A 6 -1.36 -20.24 -2.52
CA ILE A 6 -1.34 -19.55 -3.82
C ILE A 6 -1.42 -18.03 -3.63
N PHE A 7 -2.35 -17.56 -2.79
CA PHE A 7 -2.45 -16.13 -2.49
C PHE A 7 -1.22 -15.57 -1.77
N ALA A 8 -0.59 -16.34 -0.89
CA ALA A 8 0.65 -15.93 -0.23
C ALA A 8 1.80 -15.75 -1.25
N ILE A 9 1.97 -16.69 -2.18
CA ILE A 9 2.99 -16.59 -3.24
C ILE A 9 2.71 -15.39 -4.16
N LEU A 10 1.46 -15.21 -4.57
CA LEU A 10 1.06 -14.07 -5.41
C LEU A 10 1.29 -12.74 -4.68
N ALA A 11 0.97 -12.68 -3.39
CA ALA A 11 1.22 -11.49 -2.57
C ALA A 11 2.72 -11.19 -2.48
N MET A 12 3.57 -12.19 -2.19
CA MET A 12 5.03 -12.00 -2.15
C MET A 12 5.58 -11.42 -3.45
N LEU A 13 5.17 -11.98 -4.59
CA LEU A 13 5.60 -11.50 -5.91
C LEU A 13 5.09 -10.09 -6.20
N ALA A 14 3.81 -9.82 -5.89
CA ALA A 14 3.20 -8.51 -6.11
C ALA A 14 3.85 -7.42 -5.26
N TRP A 15 4.09 -7.68 -3.97
CA TRP A 15 4.72 -6.73 -3.06
C TRP A 15 6.16 -6.40 -3.46
N GLY A 16 7.00 -7.43 -3.71
CA GLY A 16 8.39 -7.19 -4.13
C GLY A 16 8.49 -6.46 -5.46
N THR A 17 7.61 -6.79 -6.41
CA THR A 17 7.54 -6.09 -7.70
C THR A 17 7.06 -4.64 -7.52
N SER A 18 6.09 -4.41 -6.64
CA SER A 18 5.59 -3.06 -6.34
C SER A 18 6.68 -2.18 -5.76
N ASP A 19 7.42 -2.66 -4.75
CA ASP A 19 8.53 -1.92 -4.14
C ASP A 19 9.58 -1.49 -5.16
N PHE A 20 9.95 -2.42 -6.07
CA PHE A 20 10.87 -2.13 -7.16
C PHE A 20 10.36 -0.99 -8.05
N PHE A 21 9.10 -1.05 -8.51
CA PHE A 21 8.52 -0.01 -9.36
C PHE A 21 8.31 1.31 -8.63
N ILE A 22 7.96 1.29 -7.34
CA ILE A 22 7.84 2.48 -6.51
C ILE A 22 9.21 3.16 -6.41
N GLY A 23 10.26 2.43 -6.04
CA GLY A 23 11.60 3.02 -5.95
C GLY A 23 12.15 3.49 -7.29
N TYR A 24 11.92 2.72 -8.36
CA TYR A 24 12.28 3.13 -9.72
C TYR A 24 11.57 4.42 -10.16
N SER A 25 10.28 4.53 -9.85
CA SER A 25 9.46 5.69 -10.24
C SER A 25 9.74 6.90 -9.36
N ALA A 26 9.92 6.72 -8.05
CA ALA A 26 10.20 7.79 -7.10
C ALA A 26 11.51 8.54 -7.40
N LYS A 27 12.45 7.91 -8.11
CA LYS A 27 13.66 8.56 -8.64
C LYS A 27 13.40 9.48 -9.83
N LYS A 28 12.30 9.30 -10.54
CA LYS A 28 11.94 10.06 -11.76
C LYS A 28 10.85 11.10 -11.53
N VAL A 29 9.95 10.83 -10.59
CA VAL A 29 8.80 11.70 -10.26
C VAL A 29 8.76 11.97 -8.76
N SER A 30 7.99 12.97 -8.33
CA SER A 30 7.84 13.26 -6.91
C SER A 30 7.19 12.08 -6.17
N SER A 31 7.61 11.82 -4.92
CA SER A 31 7.02 10.79 -4.07
C SER A 31 5.51 10.98 -3.89
N THR A 32 5.04 12.24 -3.84
CA THR A 32 3.62 12.60 -3.81
C THR A 32 2.88 12.13 -5.06
N THR A 33 3.49 12.27 -6.24
CA THR A 33 2.91 11.80 -7.51
C THR A 33 2.76 10.29 -7.53
N VAL A 34 3.79 9.56 -7.11
CA VAL A 34 3.74 8.08 -7.00
C VAL A 34 2.59 7.66 -6.09
N LEU A 35 2.46 8.33 -4.94
CA LEU A 35 1.45 8.01 -3.94
C LEU A 35 0.03 8.36 -4.42
N LEU A 36 -0.15 9.50 -5.09
CA LEU A 36 -1.44 9.92 -5.63
C LEU A 36 -1.96 8.93 -6.68
N TYR A 37 -1.11 8.53 -7.64
CA TYR A 37 -1.52 7.55 -8.65
C TYR A 37 -1.77 6.17 -8.04
N GLY A 38 -0.89 5.70 -7.13
CA GLY A 38 -1.06 4.42 -6.45
C GLY A 38 -2.35 4.34 -5.65
N LYS A 39 -2.61 5.34 -4.79
CA LYS A 39 -3.85 5.44 -3.99
C LYS A 39 -5.07 5.64 -4.89
N GLY A 40 -4.98 6.48 -5.93
CA GLY A 40 -6.08 6.77 -6.85
C GLY A 40 -6.55 5.53 -7.60
N ILE A 41 -5.61 4.77 -8.18
CA ILE A 41 -5.93 3.49 -8.85
C ILE A 41 -6.51 2.50 -7.82
N GLY A 42 -5.92 2.41 -6.63
CA GLY A 42 -6.42 1.54 -5.56
C GLY A 42 -7.86 1.85 -5.16
N VAL A 43 -8.21 3.13 -5.00
CA VAL A 43 -9.59 3.57 -4.69
C VAL A 43 -10.56 3.20 -5.81
N LEU A 44 -10.17 3.35 -7.09
CA LEU A 44 -11.02 2.95 -8.21
C LEU A 44 -11.29 1.45 -8.22
N ILE A 45 -10.24 0.63 -8.04
CA ILE A 45 -10.37 -0.84 -7.98
C ILE A 45 -11.25 -1.24 -6.79
N LEU A 46 -10.99 -0.69 -5.60
CA LEU A 46 -11.80 -0.96 -4.41
C LEU A 46 -13.25 -0.53 -4.60
N GLY A 47 -13.51 0.63 -5.22
CA GLY A 47 -14.87 1.10 -5.49
C GLY A 47 -15.64 0.14 -6.40
N VAL A 48 -15.00 -0.39 -7.44
CA VAL A 48 -15.60 -1.41 -8.31
C VAL A 48 -15.88 -2.70 -7.54
N LEU A 49 -14.90 -3.19 -6.76
CA LEU A 49 -15.06 -4.42 -5.98
C LEU A 49 -16.17 -4.28 -4.92
N VAL A 50 -16.25 -3.15 -4.22
CA VAL A 50 -17.31 -2.85 -3.25
C VAL A 50 -18.68 -2.84 -3.94
N SER A 51 -18.77 -2.23 -5.12
CA SER A 51 -20.02 -2.14 -5.90
C SER A 51 -20.51 -3.51 -6.37
N ILE A 52 -19.61 -4.40 -6.78
CA ILE A 52 -19.94 -5.76 -7.24
C ILE A 52 -20.30 -6.68 -6.07
N ASN A 53 -19.59 -6.59 -4.95
CA ASN A 53 -19.74 -7.51 -3.83
C ASN A 53 -20.75 -7.03 -2.76
N GLY A 54 -21.33 -5.83 -2.93
CA GLY A 54 -22.31 -5.28 -1.99
C GLY A 54 -21.72 -5.02 -0.59
N LEU A 55 -20.43 -4.69 -0.50
CA LEU A 55 -19.79 -4.39 0.78
C LEU A 55 -20.40 -3.12 1.38
N VAL A 56 -20.81 -3.22 2.64
CA VAL A 56 -21.50 -2.13 3.35
C VAL A 56 -20.48 -1.24 4.02
N LEU A 57 -20.57 0.08 3.80
CA LEU A 57 -19.76 1.07 4.49
C LEU A 57 -20.18 1.19 5.95
N PRO A 58 -19.30 1.66 6.86
CA PRO A 58 -19.67 1.86 8.25
C PRO A 58 -20.86 2.82 8.39
N ASN A 59 -21.84 2.42 9.20
CA ASN A 59 -23.01 3.24 9.52
C ASN A 59 -22.82 4.08 10.80
N SER A 60 -21.69 3.91 11.51
CA SER A 60 -21.37 4.60 12.76
C SER A 60 -20.17 5.54 12.60
N LEU A 61 -20.15 6.59 13.42
CA LEU A 61 -19.04 7.55 13.46
C LEU A 61 -17.72 6.87 13.86
N GLU A 62 -17.78 5.96 14.84
CA GLU A 62 -16.63 5.18 15.34
C GLU A 62 -15.92 4.37 14.22
N GLY A 63 -16.69 3.78 13.30
CA GLY A 63 -16.14 3.06 12.16
C GLY A 63 -15.40 4.00 11.19
N TRP A 64 -15.96 5.20 10.96
CA TRP A 64 -15.32 6.22 10.13
C TRP A 64 -14.07 6.81 10.79
N GLU A 65 -14.08 7.05 12.09
CA GLU A 65 -12.91 7.53 12.85
C GLU A 65 -11.71 6.59 12.69
N THR A 66 -11.95 5.29 12.87
CA THR A 66 -10.92 4.25 12.71
C THR A 66 -10.38 4.22 11.28
N ILE A 67 -11.26 4.28 10.27
CA ILE A 67 -10.85 4.30 8.86
C ILE A 67 -10.03 5.55 8.52
N ILE A 68 -10.45 6.72 8.99
CA ILE A 68 -9.76 7.98 8.73
C ILE A 68 -8.39 7.96 9.38
N LEU A 69 -8.30 7.56 10.65
CA LEU A 69 -7.02 7.48 11.36
C LEU A 69 -6.07 6.48 10.70
N ALA A 70 -6.53 5.27 10.38
CA ALA A 70 -5.73 4.28 9.67
C ALA A 70 -5.30 4.78 8.29
N SER A 71 -6.18 5.46 7.56
CA SER A 71 -5.89 6.02 6.24
C SER A 71 -4.83 7.12 6.30
N LEU A 72 -4.90 8.00 7.31
CA LEU A 72 -3.90 9.05 7.52
C LEU A 72 -2.54 8.44 7.88
N LEU A 73 -2.49 7.55 8.87
CA LEU A 73 -1.25 6.90 9.31
C LEU A 73 -0.60 6.11 8.17
N THR A 74 -1.39 5.31 7.44
CA THR A 74 -0.85 4.56 6.29
C THR A 74 -0.40 5.48 5.16
N THR A 75 -1.08 6.60 4.92
CA THR A 75 -0.66 7.58 3.90
C THR A 75 0.67 8.23 4.25
N ILE A 76 0.85 8.61 5.52
CA ILE A 76 2.12 9.14 6.03
C ILE A 76 3.23 8.09 5.90
N ALA A 77 2.97 6.86 6.34
CA ALA A 77 3.94 5.75 6.24
C ALA A 77 4.37 5.50 4.78
N TRP A 78 3.42 5.42 3.85
CA TRP A 78 3.71 5.24 2.43
C TRP A 78 4.45 6.43 1.80
N PHE A 79 4.15 7.65 2.24
CA PHE A 79 4.89 8.83 1.80
C PHE A 79 6.35 8.75 2.25
N MET A 80 6.59 8.47 3.53
CA MET A 80 7.94 8.31 4.08
C MET A 80 8.71 7.16 3.41
N PHE A 81 8.03 6.04 3.14
CA PHE A 81 8.64 4.90 2.45
C PHE A 81 9.00 5.22 0.99
N SER A 82 8.07 5.79 0.22
CA SER A 82 8.35 6.19 -1.16
C SER A 82 9.43 7.28 -1.24
N HIS A 83 9.50 8.16 -0.23
CA HIS A 83 10.57 9.15 -0.10
C HIS A 83 11.91 8.49 0.25
N SER A 84 11.95 7.52 1.16
CA SER A 84 13.18 6.81 1.49
C SER A 84 13.73 6.07 0.27
N LEU A 85 12.87 5.35 -0.47
CA LEU A 85 13.26 4.62 -1.69
C LEU A 85 13.80 5.53 -2.80
N LYS A 86 13.39 6.80 -2.82
CA LYS A 86 13.94 7.81 -3.72
C LYS A 86 15.39 8.15 -3.38
N GLU A 87 15.67 8.43 -2.11
CA GLU A 87 16.96 8.96 -1.65
C GLU A 87 18.01 7.86 -1.38
N GLY A 88 17.58 6.62 -1.09
CA GLY A 88 18.48 5.53 -0.69
C GLY A 88 18.59 4.35 -1.64
N LEU A 89 19.26 3.31 -1.15
CA LEU A 89 19.42 2.03 -1.85
C LEU A 89 18.20 1.14 -1.62
N LEU A 90 17.49 0.81 -2.70
CA LEU A 90 16.28 -0.02 -2.67
C LEU A 90 16.52 -1.37 -1.97
N SER A 91 17.68 -1.99 -2.22
CA SER A 91 18.07 -3.27 -1.63
C SER A 91 18.23 -3.25 -0.10
N ILE A 92 18.39 -2.07 0.50
CA ILE A 92 18.50 -1.90 1.95
C ILE A 92 17.15 -1.45 2.52
N LEU A 93 16.54 -0.46 1.88
CA LEU A 93 15.35 0.19 2.42
C LEU A 93 14.07 -0.63 2.27
N SER A 94 13.92 -1.42 1.20
CA SER A 94 12.74 -2.30 1.04
C SER A 94 12.68 -3.39 2.13
N PRO A 95 13.76 -4.14 2.45
CA PRO A 95 13.74 -5.09 3.57
C PRO A 95 13.46 -4.45 4.93
N ILE A 96 14.03 -3.27 5.21
CA ILE A 96 13.76 -2.53 6.45
C ILE A 96 12.28 -2.13 6.51
N GLY A 97 11.74 -1.55 5.44
CA GLY A 97 10.34 -1.15 5.37
C GLY A 97 9.40 -2.33 5.56
N ASN A 98 9.73 -3.49 4.99
CA ASN A 98 8.95 -4.73 5.10
C ASN A 98 9.11 -5.46 6.44
N SER A 99 9.89 -4.93 7.39
CA SER A 99 9.99 -5.45 8.76
C SER A 99 8.81 -5.03 9.65
N TRP A 100 7.77 -4.41 9.09
CA TRP A 100 6.56 -3.99 9.81
C TRP A 100 5.83 -5.15 10.50
N SER A 101 6.00 -6.38 10.03
CA SER A 101 5.45 -7.59 10.65
C SER A 101 5.97 -7.85 12.07
N ILE A 102 7.07 -7.21 12.47
CA ILE A 102 7.60 -7.29 13.84
C ILE A 102 6.75 -6.44 14.81
N VAL A 103 6.05 -5.43 14.31
CA VAL A 103 5.32 -4.43 15.12
C VAL A 103 3.80 -4.46 14.94
N THR A 104 3.28 -5.49 14.25
CA THR A 104 1.85 -5.72 14.01
C THR A 104 1.44 -7.12 14.45
#